data_AF-A0A9P8AWU5-F1
#
_entry.id   AF-A0A9P8AWU5-F1
#
_cell.length_a   1.000
_cell.length_b   1.000
_cell.length_c   1.000
_cell.angle_alpha   90.00
_cell.angle_beta   90.00
_cell.angle_gamma   90.00
#
_symmetry.space_group_name_H-M   'P 1'
#
loop_
_entity.id
_entity.type
_entity.pdbx_description
1 polymer ?
#
loop_
_entity_poly.entity_id
_entity_poly.type
_entity_poly.pdbx_seq_one_letter_code
_entity_poly.pdbx_strand_id
1 'polypeptide(L)'
;SSSFSSNVVVFSEASTLKLPDSNCVAKSQKKAFMSSKVSKLRDEVKAEIKDTDEEEEEDRTNAQNDALLHRLVHTKLLSGSLKPDLDMKPAERKKALAGRVLELNGGAKLGRGEKFVREAERNKASKHVRAGLLEKEKQRRKAQLEEAKNMGNYHHSIKNVFEQPSDSSDRKRERGLRMGVGKFSGGLLKLSQEDISNVQGRSHRGLGTRGHARSRRRR
;
A
#
# COMPACT_ATOMS: atom_id res chain seq x y z
N SER A 1 49.75 -57.26 23.45
CA SER A 1 48.39 -57.81 23.55
C SER A 1 47.41 -56.68 23.86
N SER A 2 46.47 -56.47 22.92
CA SER A 2 45.23 -55.66 22.96
C SER A 2 45.22 -54.32 23.70
N SER A 3 45.40 -53.23 22.95
CA SER A 3 44.79 -51.91 23.26
C SER A 3 43.37 -51.89 22.70
N PHE A 4 42.35 -51.94 23.57
CA PHE A 4 40.97 -51.70 23.16
C PHE A 4 40.73 -50.19 23.10
N SER A 5 40.57 -49.65 21.89
CA SER A 5 40.03 -48.30 21.68
C SER A 5 38.52 -48.32 21.94
N SER A 6 38.03 -47.51 22.87
CA SER A 6 36.59 -47.32 23.08
C SER A 6 35.97 -46.56 21.90
N ASN A 7 34.88 -47.09 21.35
CA ASN A 7 34.04 -46.37 20.40
C ASN A 7 33.21 -45.33 21.15
N VAL A 8 33.63 -44.07 21.12
CA VAL A 8 32.86 -42.94 21.66
C VAL A 8 31.97 -42.39 20.55
N VAL A 9 30.67 -42.61 20.65
CA VAL A 9 29.67 -41.96 19.79
C VAL A 9 29.26 -40.65 20.46
N VAL A 10 29.72 -39.53 19.89
CA VAL A 10 29.29 -38.19 20.29
C VAL A 10 28.10 -37.80 19.43
N PHE A 11 26.90 -37.77 20.01
CA PHE A 11 25.78 -37.06 19.39
C PHE A 11 25.98 -35.57 19.63
N SER A 12 26.46 -34.86 18.61
CA SER A 12 26.30 -33.42 18.56
C SER A 12 24.81 -33.13 18.35
N GLU A 13 24.10 -32.82 19.42
CA GLU A 13 22.78 -32.21 19.32
C GLU A 13 22.94 -30.91 18.53
N ALA A 14 22.53 -30.93 17.27
CA ALA A 14 22.21 -29.72 16.56
C ALA A 14 21.01 -29.10 17.29
N SER A 15 21.31 -28.13 18.14
CA SER A 15 20.46 -27.04 18.60
C SER A 15 18.99 -27.20 18.22
N THR A 16 18.18 -27.47 19.24
CA THR A 16 16.74 -27.28 19.28
C THR A 16 16.38 -25.82 18.98
N LEU A 17 16.49 -25.42 17.73
CA LEU A 17 15.71 -24.33 17.17
C LEU A 17 14.27 -24.80 17.19
N LYS A 18 13.54 -24.27 18.18
CA LYS A 18 12.08 -24.38 18.31
C LYS A 18 11.43 -23.86 17.01
N LEU A 19 11.21 -24.76 16.07
CA LEU A 19 10.26 -24.61 14.97
C LEU A 19 8.96 -25.30 15.40
N PRO A 20 7.79 -24.73 15.09
CA PRO A 20 6.52 -25.26 15.57
C PRO A 20 6.24 -26.61 14.90
N ASP A 21 5.94 -27.61 15.73
CA ASP A 21 5.21 -28.84 15.43
C ASP A 21 5.63 -29.68 14.20
N SER A 22 6.85 -30.22 14.21
CA SER A 22 7.27 -31.27 13.27
C SER A 22 6.98 -32.71 13.73
N ASN A 23 6.17 -32.91 14.78
CA ASN A 23 5.77 -34.24 15.26
C ASN A 23 4.35 -34.68 14.86
N CYS A 24 3.68 -33.91 14.01
CA CYS A 24 2.52 -34.41 13.28
C CYS A 24 3.02 -35.00 11.95
N VAL A 25 3.39 -36.29 11.94
CA VAL A 25 3.36 -37.03 10.66
C VAL A 25 1.96 -36.77 10.09
N ALA A 26 1.90 -36.06 8.95
CA ALA A 26 0.65 -35.51 8.44
C ALA A 26 -0.42 -36.61 8.45
N LYS A 27 -1.65 -36.30 8.87
CA LYS A 27 -2.73 -37.32 9.00
C LYS A 27 -2.89 -38.15 7.71
N SER A 28 -2.58 -37.56 6.56
CA SER A 28 -2.49 -38.22 5.26
C SER A 28 -1.34 -39.22 5.15
N GLN A 29 -0.14 -38.87 5.59
CA GLN A 29 1.04 -39.74 5.63
C GLN A 29 0.85 -40.91 6.61
N LYS A 30 0.24 -40.69 7.80
CA LYS A 30 -0.13 -41.78 8.73
C LYS A 30 -1.13 -42.75 8.09
N LYS A 31 -2.16 -42.23 7.40
CA LYS A 31 -3.16 -43.06 6.69
C LYS A 31 -2.57 -43.83 5.51
N ALA A 32 -1.61 -43.24 4.79
CA ALA A 32 -0.89 -43.92 3.71
C ALA A 32 -0.01 -45.05 4.25
N PHE A 33 0.67 -44.81 5.38
CA PHE A 33 1.52 -45.80 6.04
C PHE A 33 0.75 -46.97 6.64
N MET A 34 -0.43 -46.72 7.21
CA MET A 34 -1.30 -47.76 7.80
C MET A 34 -2.20 -48.48 6.78
N SER A 35 -2.11 -48.11 5.50
CA SER A 35 -2.89 -48.74 4.44
C SER A 35 -2.15 -49.98 3.89
N SER A 36 -2.85 -51.09 3.72
CA SER A 36 -2.30 -52.35 3.19
C SER A 36 -1.79 -52.26 1.74
N LYS A 37 -2.08 -51.17 1.03
CA LYS A 37 -1.61 -50.90 -0.35
C LYS A 37 -0.32 -50.08 -0.32
N VAL A 38 0.80 -50.76 -0.59
CA VAL A 38 2.17 -50.21 -0.59
C VAL A 38 2.39 -49.10 -1.64
N SER A 39 1.54 -49.05 -2.67
CA SER A 39 1.60 -48.02 -3.73
C SER A 39 1.46 -46.59 -3.17
N LYS A 40 0.70 -46.40 -2.08
CA LYS A 40 0.45 -45.09 -1.47
C LYS A 40 1.64 -44.49 -0.72
N LEU A 41 2.69 -45.28 -0.48
CA LEU A 41 3.92 -44.79 0.15
C LEU A 41 4.85 -44.05 -0.83
N ARG A 42 4.70 -44.29 -2.13
CA ARG A 42 5.52 -43.64 -3.17
C ARG A 42 4.89 -42.38 -3.74
N ASP A 43 3.61 -42.14 -3.45
CA ASP A 43 2.92 -40.93 -3.86
C ASP A 43 3.27 -39.81 -2.87
N GLU A 44 4.04 -38.82 -3.30
CA GLU A 44 4.27 -37.60 -2.52
C GLU A 44 2.92 -36.87 -2.33
N VAL A 45 2.36 -36.98 -1.13
CA VAL A 45 1.12 -36.28 -0.78
C VAL A 45 1.41 -34.78 -0.75
N LYS A 46 1.05 -34.07 -1.83
CA LYS A 46 0.90 -32.61 -1.79
C LYS A 46 -0.19 -32.29 -0.79
N ALA A 47 0.21 -31.72 0.34
CA ALA A 47 -0.72 -31.15 1.29
C ALA A 47 -1.38 -29.92 0.62
N GLU A 48 -2.61 -30.09 0.14
CA GLU A 48 -3.49 -28.95 -0.06
C GLU A 48 -3.83 -28.43 1.34
N ILE A 49 -3.31 -27.25 1.65
CA ILE A 49 -3.73 -26.47 2.82
C ILE A 49 -5.19 -26.15 2.56
N LYS A 50 -6.08 -26.85 3.26
CA LYS A 50 -7.47 -26.44 3.38
C LYS A 50 -7.47 -25.43 4.50
N ASP A 51 -7.61 -24.16 4.14
CA ASP A 51 -7.87 -23.10 5.10
C ASP A 51 -9.04 -23.58 5.96
N THR A 52 -8.78 -23.78 7.26
CA THR A 52 -9.85 -24.23 8.17
C THR A 52 -10.84 -23.08 8.36
N ASP A 53 -12.13 -23.36 8.54
CA ASP A 53 -13.15 -22.32 8.77
C ASP A 53 -12.76 -21.37 9.93
N GLU A 54 -11.95 -21.86 10.89
CA GLU A 54 -11.35 -21.08 11.98
C GLU A 54 -10.36 -20.00 11.49
N GLU A 55 -9.52 -20.30 10.50
CA GLU A 55 -8.56 -19.34 9.91
C GLU A 55 -9.29 -18.24 9.13
N GLU A 56 -10.41 -18.57 8.45
CA GLU A 56 -11.25 -17.57 7.79
C GLU A 56 -11.96 -16.65 8.79
N GLU A 57 -12.37 -17.17 9.96
CA GLU A 57 -12.95 -16.37 11.03
C GLU A 57 -11.91 -15.46 11.70
N GLU A 58 -10.69 -15.95 11.90
CA GLU A 58 -9.56 -15.15 12.37
C GLU A 58 -9.21 -14.02 11.39
N ASP A 59 -9.15 -14.29 10.10
CA ASP A 59 -8.90 -13.25 9.08
C ASP A 59 -10.01 -12.19 9.04
N ARG A 60 -11.28 -12.59 9.19
CA ARG A 60 -12.41 -11.66 9.26
C ARG A 60 -12.35 -10.78 10.50
N THR A 61 -12.02 -11.35 11.66
CA THR A 61 -11.90 -10.58 12.91
C THR A 61 -10.69 -9.64 12.87
N ASN A 62 -9.56 -10.07 12.32
CA ASN A 62 -8.39 -9.24 12.11
C ASN A 62 -8.67 -8.08 11.16
N ALA A 63 -9.34 -8.32 10.04
CA ALA A 63 -9.74 -7.25 9.11
C ALA A 63 -10.69 -6.24 9.76
N GLN A 64 -11.61 -6.69 10.61
CA GLN A 64 -12.48 -5.81 11.39
C GLN A 64 -11.67 -4.99 12.40
N ASN A 65 -10.73 -5.62 13.11
CA ASN A 65 -9.85 -4.95 14.06
C ASN A 65 -8.97 -3.89 13.38
N ASP A 66 -8.42 -4.19 12.21
CA ASP A 66 -7.65 -3.24 11.40
C ASP A 66 -8.52 -2.08 10.90
N ALA A 67 -9.76 -2.35 10.49
CA ALA A 67 -10.71 -1.31 10.10
C ALA A 67 -11.06 -0.40 11.29
N LEU A 68 -11.25 -0.98 12.49
CA LEU A 68 -11.46 -0.24 13.72
C LEU A 68 -10.22 0.55 14.11
N LEU A 69 -9.02 -0.02 14.00
CA LEU A 69 -7.75 0.64 14.27
C LEU A 69 -7.53 1.83 13.33
N HIS A 70 -7.69 1.61 12.02
CA HIS A 70 -7.65 2.67 11.02
C HIS A 70 -8.66 3.77 11.36
N ARG A 71 -9.88 3.37 11.78
CA ARG A 71 -10.88 4.33 12.25
C ARG A 71 -10.37 5.13 13.44
N LEU A 72 -9.81 4.48 14.46
CA LEU A 72 -9.32 5.11 15.69
C LEU A 72 -8.16 6.07 15.45
N VAL A 73 -7.17 5.65 14.65
CA VAL A 73 -5.99 6.44 14.29
C VAL A 73 -6.40 7.71 13.55
N HIS A 74 -7.31 7.60 12.58
CA HIS A 74 -7.69 8.75 11.75
C HIS A 74 -8.76 9.65 12.39
N THR A 75 -9.67 9.12 13.20
CA THR A 75 -10.76 9.92 13.80
C THR A 75 -10.34 10.76 15.01
N LYS A 76 -9.07 10.75 15.41
CA LYS A 76 -8.58 11.45 16.61
C LYS A 76 -9.50 11.27 17.83
N LEU A 77 -10.10 10.09 18.00
CA LEU A 77 -10.96 9.77 19.16
C LEU A 77 -10.24 9.99 20.50
N LEU A 78 -8.91 10.02 20.47
CA LEU A 78 -8.02 10.19 21.62
C LEU A 78 -7.32 11.55 21.72
N SER A 79 -7.57 12.56 20.87
CA SER A 79 -6.63 13.71 20.80
C SER A 79 -7.26 15.09 20.64
N GLY A 80 -8.45 15.35 21.18
CA GLY A 80 -8.79 16.76 21.48
C GLY A 80 -10.26 17.14 21.59
N SER A 81 -11.22 16.33 21.11
CA SER A 81 -12.65 16.66 21.32
C SER A 81 -13.29 15.86 22.46
N LEU A 82 -12.79 14.67 22.78
CA LEU A 82 -13.37 13.77 23.78
C LEU A 82 -12.49 13.58 25.03
N LYS A 83 -11.21 13.97 24.97
CA LYS A 83 -10.34 14.04 26.14
C LYS A 83 -10.41 15.45 26.73
N PRO A 84 -11.01 15.64 27.92
CA PRO A 84 -11.06 16.94 28.58
C PRO A 84 -9.67 17.42 29.01
N ASP A 85 -8.71 16.50 29.15
CA ASP A 85 -7.31 16.79 29.53
C ASP A 85 -6.51 17.50 28.44
N LEU A 86 -7.03 17.54 27.20
CA LEU A 86 -6.49 18.41 26.18
C LEU A 86 -7.18 19.77 26.31
N ASP A 87 -6.45 20.79 26.78
CA ASP A 87 -6.89 22.18 26.95
C ASP A 87 -7.20 22.88 25.59
N MET A 88 -8.13 22.31 24.83
CA MET A 88 -8.56 22.83 23.54
C MET A 88 -9.55 23.95 23.73
N LYS A 89 -9.37 25.02 22.95
CA LYS A 89 -10.30 26.14 22.97
C LYS A 89 -11.70 25.65 22.57
N PRO A 90 -12.79 26.16 23.20
CA PRO A 90 -14.15 25.74 22.87
C PRO A 90 -14.48 25.83 21.37
N ALA A 91 -13.94 26.83 20.68
CA ALA A 91 -14.10 27.00 19.23
C ALA A 91 -13.45 25.87 18.42
N GLU A 92 -12.29 25.37 18.83
CA GLU A 92 -11.59 24.26 18.17
C GLU A 92 -12.33 22.95 18.41
N ARG A 93 -12.84 22.74 19.63
CA ARG A 93 -13.70 21.59 19.96
C ARG A 93 -14.94 21.53 19.07
N LYS A 94 -15.65 22.65 18.87
CA LYS A 94 -16.81 22.72 17.97
C LYS A 94 -16.47 22.35 16.52
N LYS A 95 -15.34 22.83 16.00
CA LYS A 95 -14.89 22.52 14.63
C LYS A 95 -14.46 21.06 14.47
N ALA A 96 -13.81 20.50 15.48
CA ALA A 96 -13.46 19.08 15.49
C ALA A 96 -14.73 18.20 15.47
N LEU A 97 -15.74 18.52 16.28
CA LEU A 97 -17.02 17.81 16.28
C LEU A 97 -17.75 17.95 14.94
N ALA A 98 -17.84 19.16 14.38
CA ALA A 98 -18.46 19.39 13.07
C ALA A 98 -17.74 18.59 11.97
N GLY A 99 -16.41 18.56 11.98
CA GLY A 99 -15.62 17.76 11.05
C GLY A 99 -15.92 16.27 11.16
N ARG A 100 -16.08 15.75 12.38
CA ARG A 100 -16.46 14.35 12.60
C ARG A 100 -17.84 14.02 12.08
N VAL A 101 -18.81 14.91 12.25
CA VAL A 101 -20.16 14.73 11.67
C VAL A 101 -20.06 14.63 10.15
N LEU A 102 -19.21 15.43 9.50
CA LEU A 102 -18.98 15.35 8.06
C LEU A 102 -18.30 14.04 7.63
N GLU A 103 -17.35 13.53 8.41
CA GLU A 103 -16.71 12.23 8.15
C GLU A 103 -17.69 11.06 8.28
N LEU A 104 -18.53 11.06 9.31
CA LEU A 104 -19.56 10.04 9.50
C LEU A 104 -20.64 10.07 8.41
N ASN A 105 -20.96 11.25 7.91
CA ASN A 105 -21.87 11.44 6.77
C ASN A 105 -21.21 11.11 5.41
N GLY A 106 -19.94 10.71 5.38
CA GLY A 106 -19.21 10.42 4.14
C GLY A 106 -18.86 11.64 3.29
N GLY A 107 -19.09 12.86 3.79
CA GLY A 107 -18.77 14.11 3.09
C GLY A 107 -17.28 14.48 3.10
N ALA A 108 -16.47 13.78 3.91
CA ALA A 108 -15.03 13.94 3.98
C ALA A 108 -14.35 12.60 4.25
N LYS A 109 -13.11 12.44 3.74
CA LYS A 109 -12.26 11.31 4.13
C LYS A 109 -11.97 11.36 5.64
N LEU A 110 -11.84 10.19 6.24
CA LEU A 110 -11.56 10.05 7.66
C LEU A 110 -10.32 10.84 8.09
N GLY A 111 -10.43 11.58 9.19
CA GLY A 111 -9.37 12.46 9.70
C GLY A 111 -9.14 13.77 8.91
N ARG A 112 -9.94 14.05 7.88
CA ARG A 112 -9.86 15.29 7.08
C ARG A 112 -11.03 16.23 7.32
N GLY A 113 -12.08 15.80 8.00
CA GLY A 113 -13.31 16.56 8.21
C GLY A 113 -13.07 17.92 8.87
N GLU A 114 -12.21 18.00 9.89
CA GLU A 114 -11.87 19.28 10.54
C GLU A 114 -11.25 20.27 9.54
N LYS A 115 -10.39 19.80 8.63
CA LYS A 115 -9.77 20.64 7.59
C LYS A 115 -10.83 21.14 6.61
N PHE A 116 -11.75 20.27 6.17
CA PHE A 116 -12.87 20.67 5.32
C PHE A 116 -13.74 21.75 5.97
N VAL A 117 -14.07 21.63 7.26
CA VAL A 117 -14.82 22.68 7.99
C VAL A 117 -14.05 23.99 8.02
N ARG A 118 -12.76 23.95 8.39
CA ARG A 118 -11.90 25.14 8.45
C ARG A 118 -11.73 25.79 7.07
N GLU A 119 -11.62 25.00 6.01
CA GLU A 119 -11.54 25.48 4.63
C GLU A 119 -12.84 26.13 4.18
N ALA A 120 -14.00 25.53 4.51
CA ALA A 120 -15.31 26.10 4.22
C ALA A 120 -15.52 27.43 4.93
N GLU A 121 -15.13 27.54 6.22
CA GLU A 121 -15.14 28.82 6.95
C GLU A 121 -14.20 29.84 6.30
N ARG A 122 -12.97 29.44 5.94
CA ARG A 122 -12.00 30.33 5.30
C ARG A 122 -12.48 30.81 3.93
N ASN A 123 -13.24 30.00 3.20
CA ASN A 123 -13.79 30.38 1.90
C ASN A 123 -14.87 31.45 1.99
N LYS A 124 -15.47 31.68 3.16
CA LYS A 124 -16.39 32.80 3.41
C LYS A 124 -15.67 34.14 3.60
N ALA A 125 -14.37 34.12 3.91
CA ALA A 125 -13.59 35.33 4.09
C ALA A 125 -13.19 35.99 2.76
N SER A 126 -12.88 37.28 2.80
CA SER A 126 -12.40 38.01 1.62
C SER A 126 -11.08 37.44 1.09
N LYS A 127 -10.80 37.66 -0.20
CA LYS A 127 -9.63 37.09 -0.89
C LYS A 127 -8.32 37.42 -0.17
N HIS A 128 -8.14 38.67 0.28
CA HIS A 128 -6.93 39.13 0.95
C HIS A 128 -6.72 38.40 2.29
N VAL A 129 -7.76 38.31 3.13
CA VAL A 129 -7.71 37.61 4.41
C VAL A 129 -7.44 36.12 4.20
N ARG A 130 -8.12 35.50 3.24
CA ARG A 130 -7.90 34.08 2.89
C ARG A 130 -6.46 33.82 2.44
N ALA A 131 -5.89 34.70 1.61
CA ALA A 131 -4.50 34.60 1.15
C ALA A 131 -3.51 34.77 2.31
N GLY A 132 -3.69 35.77 3.16
CA GLY A 132 -2.82 35.98 4.33
C GLY A 132 -2.85 34.80 5.32
N LEU A 133 -4.02 34.21 5.55
CA LEU A 133 -4.14 32.99 6.37
C LEU A 133 -3.40 31.80 5.74
N LEU A 134 -3.51 31.61 4.42
CA LEU A 134 -2.80 30.57 3.67
C LEU A 134 -1.28 30.74 3.74
N GLU A 135 -0.80 31.97 3.56
CA GLU A 135 0.63 32.29 3.62
C GLU A 135 1.18 32.05 5.02
N LYS A 136 0.48 32.50 6.06
CA LYS A 136 0.88 32.27 7.45
C LYS A 136 0.88 30.78 7.82
N GLU A 137 -0.07 30.01 7.31
CA GLU A 137 -0.10 28.56 7.47
C GLU A 137 1.11 27.89 6.79
N LYS A 138 1.47 28.33 5.58
CA LYS A 138 2.67 27.87 4.87
C LYS A 138 3.96 28.24 5.60
N GLN A 139 4.07 29.46 6.12
CA GLN A 139 5.24 29.92 6.90
C GLN A 139 5.43 29.07 8.16
N ARG A 140 4.36 28.86 8.95
CA ARG A 140 4.41 28.00 10.14
C ARG A 140 4.87 26.57 9.81
N ARG A 141 4.43 26.01 8.70
CA ARG A 141 4.87 24.69 8.24
C ARG A 141 6.33 24.65 7.85
N LYS A 142 6.81 25.68 7.14
CA LYS A 142 8.22 25.79 6.77
C LYS A 142 9.10 25.86 8.03
N ALA A 143 8.70 26.67 9.02
CA ALA A 143 9.39 26.74 10.30
C ALA A 143 9.43 25.38 11.00
N GLN A 144 8.29 24.67 11.10
CA GLN A 144 8.24 23.31 11.68
C GLN A 144 9.13 22.30 10.95
N LEU A 145 9.21 22.40 9.62
CA LEU A 145 10.09 21.59 8.79
C LEU A 145 11.57 21.90 9.05
N GLU A 146 11.92 23.17 9.18
CA GLU A 146 13.27 23.60 9.50
C GLU A 146 13.67 23.18 10.92
N GLU A 147 12.80 23.36 11.90
CA GLU A 147 12.98 22.86 13.27
C GLU A 147 13.19 21.33 13.28
N ALA A 148 12.35 20.57 12.57
CA ALA A 148 12.49 19.12 12.47
C ALA A 148 13.82 18.70 11.81
N LYS A 149 14.29 19.44 10.80
CA LYS A 149 15.61 19.21 10.18
C LYS A 149 16.74 19.52 11.15
N ASN A 150 16.66 20.66 11.86
CA ASN A 150 17.66 21.08 12.84
C ASN A 150 17.76 20.09 14.00
N MET A 151 16.64 19.51 14.43
CA MET A 151 16.57 18.48 15.46
C MET A 151 16.95 17.08 14.96
N GLY A 152 17.21 16.89 13.65
CA GLY A 152 17.47 15.57 13.07
C GLY A 152 16.25 14.64 12.98
N ASN A 153 15.05 15.13 13.33
CA ASN A 153 13.78 14.38 13.29
C ASN A 153 13.18 14.31 11.87
N TYR A 154 13.87 14.81 10.86
CA TYR A 154 13.43 14.77 9.47
C TYR A 154 14.10 13.61 8.72
N HIS A 155 13.28 12.70 8.18
CA HIS A 155 13.74 11.62 7.31
C HIS A 155 12.86 11.51 6.06
N HIS A 156 13.43 11.06 4.94
CA HIS A 156 12.72 11.00 3.66
C HIS A 156 11.48 10.10 3.68
N SER A 157 11.48 9.05 4.51
CA SER A 157 10.34 8.14 4.70
C SER A 157 9.12 8.81 5.33
N ILE A 158 9.33 9.82 6.19
CA ILE A 158 8.28 10.55 6.90
C ILE A 158 8.00 11.94 6.29
N LYS A 159 8.56 12.21 5.11
CA LYS A 159 8.32 13.45 4.36
C LYS A 159 6.82 13.75 4.18
N ASN A 160 6.01 12.71 3.96
CA ASN A 160 4.56 12.81 3.78
C ASN A 160 3.81 13.27 5.04
N VAL A 161 4.42 13.17 6.23
CA VAL A 161 3.82 13.66 7.49
C VAL A 161 3.91 15.18 7.56
N PHE A 162 4.99 15.75 7.05
CA PHE A 162 5.23 17.19 7.05
C PHE A 162 4.71 17.89 5.80
N GLU A 163 4.72 17.23 4.64
CA GLU A 163 4.02 17.73 3.46
C GLU A 163 2.52 17.53 3.62
N GLN A 164 1.73 18.55 3.30
CA GLN A 164 0.29 18.32 3.15
C GLN A 164 0.11 17.33 1.99
N PRO A 165 -0.80 16.35 2.10
CA PRO A 165 -1.30 15.69 0.91
C PRO A 165 -2.09 16.76 0.18
N SER A 166 -1.45 17.38 -0.82
CA SER A 166 -2.12 18.21 -1.78
C SER A 166 -2.96 17.29 -2.65
N ASP A 167 -4.17 17.71 -3.02
CA ASP A 167 -5.03 16.98 -3.96
C ASP A 167 -4.44 16.93 -5.39
N SER A 168 -3.13 17.16 -5.55
CA SER A 168 -2.50 17.59 -6.79
C SER A 168 -1.35 16.72 -7.29
N SER A 169 -1.25 15.45 -6.90
CA SER A 169 -0.20 14.56 -7.45
C SER A 169 -0.71 13.44 -8.36
N ASP A 170 -2.01 13.16 -8.39
CA ASP A 170 -2.54 12.08 -9.26
C ASP A 170 -2.84 12.54 -10.69
N ARG A 171 -2.65 13.83 -10.99
CA ARG A 171 -2.76 14.32 -12.37
C ARG A 171 -1.58 13.79 -13.18
N LYS A 172 -1.82 12.72 -13.94
CA LYS A 172 -0.88 12.21 -14.92
C LYS A 172 -0.46 13.36 -15.83
N ARG A 173 0.85 13.57 -15.95
CA ARG A 173 1.42 14.58 -16.84
C ARG A 173 0.82 14.43 -18.23
N GLU A 174 0.19 15.47 -18.72
CA GLU A 174 -0.29 15.52 -20.10
C GLU A 174 0.93 15.41 -21.02
N ARG A 175 1.00 14.31 -21.76
CA ARG A 175 1.94 14.14 -22.85
C ARG A 175 1.23 14.83 -24.01
N GLY A 176 1.67 16.02 -24.40
CA GLY A 176 1.07 16.82 -25.47
C GLY A 176 0.94 16.05 -26.80
N LEU A 177 0.66 16.76 -27.91
CA LEU A 177 0.45 16.09 -29.20
C LEU A 177 1.62 15.16 -29.54
N ARG A 178 1.31 13.86 -29.69
CA ARG A 178 2.29 12.84 -30.01
C ARG A 178 2.53 12.85 -31.52
N MET A 179 3.78 12.66 -31.92
CA MET A 179 4.14 12.45 -33.33
C MET A 179 3.64 11.08 -33.79
N GLY A 180 3.09 11.01 -35.01
CA GLY A 180 2.54 9.78 -35.61
C GLY A 180 3.57 8.88 -36.29
N VAL A 181 4.86 9.26 -36.29
CA VAL A 181 5.94 8.52 -36.96
C VAL A 181 7.05 8.17 -35.99
N GLY A 182 7.47 6.90 -35.98
CA GLY A 182 8.60 6.42 -35.20
C GLY A 182 8.56 6.68 -33.70
N LYS A 183 9.71 6.45 -33.03
CA LYS A 183 9.91 6.73 -31.61
C LYS A 183 11.03 7.75 -31.44
N PHE A 184 10.68 8.93 -30.93
CA PHE A 184 11.68 9.92 -30.53
C PHE A 184 12.22 9.60 -29.14
N SER A 185 13.52 9.36 -29.03
CA SER A 185 14.20 9.10 -27.75
C SER A 185 15.59 9.71 -27.75
N GLY A 186 15.91 10.54 -26.75
CA GLY A 186 17.26 11.07 -26.56
C GLY A 186 17.75 12.02 -27.66
N GLY A 187 16.85 12.74 -28.34
CA GLY A 187 17.21 13.63 -29.45
C GLY A 187 17.24 12.97 -30.82
N LEU A 188 17.12 11.64 -30.90
CA LEU A 188 17.11 10.89 -32.14
C LEU A 188 15.72 10.33 -32.45
N LEU A 189 15.30 10.46 -33.71
CA LEU A 189 14.10 9.83 -34.24
C LEU A 189 14.45 8.43 -34.74
N LYS A 190 13.94 7.40 -34.05
CA LYS A 190 14.06 6.01 -34.48
C LYS A 190 12.88 5.66 -35.37
N LEU A 191 13.15 5.41 -36.66
CA LEU A 191 12.17 4.95 -37.63
C LEU A 191 12.26 3.43 -37.77
N SER A 192 11.12 2.76 -37.82
CA SER A 192 11.08 1.34 -38.19
C SER A 192 11.24 1.20 -39.71
N GLN A 193 11.69 0.03 -40.17
CA GLN A 193 11.77 -0.25 -41.61
C GLN A 193 10.38 -0.20 -42.27
N GLU A 194 9.30 -0.49 -41.52
CA GLU A 194 7.90 -0.33 -41.92
C GLU A 194 7.52 1.15 -42.12
N ASP A 195 7.93 2.05 -41.20
CA ASP A 195 7.69 3.50 -41.36
C ASP A 195 8.42 4.04 -42.60
N ILE A 196 9.65 3.57 -42.83
CA ILE A 196 10.47 3.97 -43.98
C ILE A 196 9.84 3.48 -45.28
N SER A 197 9.43 2.20 -45.35
CA SER A 197 8.82 1.62 -46.54
C SER A 197 7.44 2.22 -46.85
N ASN A 198 6.62 2.54 -45.84
CA ASN A 198 5.34 3.26 -46.04
C ASN A 198 5.53 4.66 -46.65
N VAL A 199 6.64 5.33 -46.37
CA VAL A 199 6.95 6.67 -46.91
C VAL A 199 7.64 6.58 -48.28
N GLN A 200 8.51 5.57 -48.49
CA GLN A 200 9.31 5.42 -49.71
C GLN A 200 8.61 4.61 -50.82
N GLY A 201 7.58 3.81 -50.50
CA GLY A 201 6.95 2.86 -51.41
C GLY A 201 5.50 3.20 -51.74
N ARG A 202 5.27 3.64 -52.98
CA ARG A 202 4.04 3.55 -53.81
C ARG A 202 2.74 3.12 -53.09
N SER A 203 1.74 4.00 -53.14
CA SER A 203 0.33 3.66 -52.95
C SER A 203 -0.05 2.39 -53.73
N HIS A 204 -0.01 1.24 -53.06
CA HIS A 204 -0.83 0.11 -53.44
C HIS A 204 -2.22 0.39 -52.90
N ARG A 205 -3.10 0.82 -53.81
CA ARG A 205 -4.55 0.77 -53.61
C ARG A 205 -4.93 -0.58 -53.02
N GLY A 206 -5.70 -0.52 -51.94
CA GLY A 206 -6.61 -1.58 -51.56
C GLY A 206 -6.21 -2.35 -50.31
N LEU A 207 -7.10 -2.27 -49.32
CA LEU A 207 -7.83 -3.39 -48.74
C LEU A 207 -7.72 -3.45 -47.21
N GLY A 208 -8.88 -3.27 -46.56
CA GLY A 208 -9.21 -4.05 -45.38
C GLY A 208 -8.78 -3.47 -44.04
N THR A 209 -9.63 -2.59 -43.53
CA THR A 209 -10.01 -2.56 -42.11
C THR A 209 -10.12 -4.00 -41.57
N ARG A 210 -9.11 -4.47 -40.82
CA ARG A 210 -9.24 -5.65 -39.95
C ARG A 210 -8.66 -5.31 -38.59
N GLY A 211 -9.59 -5.07 -37.67
CA GLY A 211 -9.31 -4.77 -36.27
C GLY A 211 -8.43 -5.87 -35.66
N HIS A 212 -7.32 -5.45 -35.08
CA HIS A 212 -6.53 -6.29 -34.20
C HIS A 212 -6.96 -6.00 -32.77
N ALA A 213 -8.01 -6.69 -32.35
CA ALA A 213 -8.32 -6.91 -30.96
C ALA A 213 -7.16 -7.71 -30.34
N ARG A 214 -6.20 -7.02 -29.71
CA ARG A 214 -5.33 -7.67 -28.72
C ARG A 214 -6.04 -7.64 -27.38
N SER A 215 -6.86 -8.66 -27.20
CA SER A 215 -7.36 -9.11 -25.91
C SER A 215 -6.20 -9.36 -24.97
N ARG A 216 -6.32 -8.79 -23.77
CA ARG A 216 -5.57 -9.13 -22.57
C ARG A 216 -5.45 -10.65 -22.41
N ARG A 217 -4.22 -11.15 -22.31
CA ARG A 217 -3.91 -12.35 -21.50
C ARG A 217 -2.83 -11.95 -20.51
N ARG A 218 -3.29 -11.67 -19.28
CA ARG A 218 -2.45 -11.72 -18.09
C ARG A 218 -2.25 -13.20 -17.77
N ARG A 219 -1.00 -13.63 -17.72
CA ARG A 219 -0.50 -14.51 -16.67
C ARG A 219 0.44 -13.66 -15.84
#